data_AF-A0A174UVR6-F1
#
_entry.id   AF-A0A174UVR6-F1
#
_cell.length_a   1.000
_cell.length_b   1.000
_cell.length_c   1.000
_cell.angle_alpha   90.00
_cell.angle_beta   90.00
_cell.angle_gamma   90.00
#
_symmetry.space_group_name_H-M   'P 1'
#
loop_
_entity.id
_entity.type
_entity.pdbx_description
1 polymer ?
#
loop_
_entity_poly.entity_id
_entity_poly.type
_entity_poly.pdbx_seq_one_letter_code
_entity_poly.pdbx_strand_id
1 'polypeptide(L)'
;MDRVYLQGVFNYLNEKHNEYYFAETSKKGIIESQVRSYAKNLDQKLYLILNENNSSDLFEHGFFESDLSRSLKKLKDILEE
;
A
#
# COMPACT_ATOMS: atom_id res chain seq x y z
N MET A 1 6.80 2.97 15.69
CA MET A 1 7.42 2.79 14.36
C MET A 1 8.27 4.01 14.10
N ASP A 2 9.43 3.82 13.49
CA ASP A 2 10.33 4.94 13.17
C ASP A 2 9.84 5.68 11.91
N ARG A 3 10.07 7.00 11.87
CA ARG A 3 9.64 7.86 10.75
C ARG A 3 10.31 7.49 9.43
N VAL A 4 11.58 7.06 9.45
CA VAL A 4 12.30 6.64 8.24
C VAL A 4 11.65 5.40 7.63
N TYR A 5 11.23 4.45 8.47
CA TYR A 5 10.50 3.26 8.01
C TYR A 5 9.16 3.64 7.36
N LEU A 6 8.36 4.48 8.01
CA LEU A 6 7.07 4.93 7.48
C LEU A 6 7.23 5.69 6.16
N GLN A 7 8.24 6.54 6.05
CA GLN A 7 8.57 7.25 4.82
C GLN A 7 8.96 6.28 3.70
N GLY A 8 9.72 5.23 4.02
CA GLY A 8 10.09 4.18 3.07
C GLY A 8 8.87 3.44 2.52
N VAL A 9 7.93 3.07 3.40
CA VAL A 9 6.67 2.44 3.00
C VAL A 9 5.82 3.38 2.14
N PHE A 10 5.69 4.66 2.53
CA PHE A 10 4.97 5.66 1.76
C PHE A 10 5.57 5.82 0.36
N ASN A 11 6.88 6.00 0.26
CA ASN A 11 7.58 6.18 -1.01
C ASN A 11 7.37 4.98 -1.94
N TYR A 12 7.53 3.76 -1.43
CA TYR A 12 7.32 2.54 -2.22
C TYR A 12 5.88 2.43 -2.73
N LEU A 13 4.89 2.60 -1.85
CA LEU A 13 3.47 2.52 -2.25
C LEU A 13 3.10 3.63 -3.23
N ASN A 14 3.69 4.83 -3.10
CA ASN A 14 3.41 5.96 -3.99
C ASN A 14 4.03 5.73 -5.37
N GLU A 15 5.23 5.16 -5.43
CA GLU A 15 5.84 4.71 -6.69
C GLU A 15 4.96 3.67 -7.38
N LYS A 16 4.50 2.65 -6.64
CA LYS A 16 3.62 1.61 -7.19
C LYS A 16 2.23 2.12 -7.60
N HIS A 17 1.72 3.13 -6.91
CA HIS A 17 0.49 3.81 -7.32
C HIS A 17 0.65 4.49 -8.67
N ASN A 18 1.75 5.22 -8.87
CA ASN A 18 2.04 5.85 -10.16
C ASN A 18 2.28 4.82 -11.25
N GLU A 19 3.06 3.77 -10.99
CA GLU A 19 3.25 2.67 -11.93
C GLU A 19 1.91 2.04 -12.34
N TYR A 20 1.04 1.75 -11.36
CA TYR A 20 -0.27 1.14 -11.62
C TYR A 20 -1.19 2.06 -12.45
N TYR A 21 -1.19 3.35 -12.13
CA TYR A 21 -2.02 4.35 -12.82
C TYR A 21 -1.67 4.46 -14.31
N PHE A 22 -0.37 4.47 -14.64
CA PHE A 22 0.11 4.59 -16.01
C PHE A 22 0.36 3.24 -16.73
N ALA A 23 0.23 2.11 -16.03
CA ALA A 23 0.46 0.80 -16.62
C ALA A 23 -0.65 0.36 -17.58
N GLU A 24 -0.23 -0.34 -18.63
CA GLU A 24 -1.13 -1.16 -19.44
C GLU A 24 -1.80 -2.25 -18.58
N THR A 25 -3.04 -2.61 -18.93
CA THR A 25 -3.84 -3.62 -18.20
C THR A 25 -3.09 -4.94 -17.96
N SER A 26 -2.27 -5.37 -18.93
CA SER A 26 -1.45 -6.59 -18.83
C SER A 26 -0.39 -6.55 -17.72
N LYS A 27 0.07 -5.35 -17.32
CA LYS A 27 1.10 -5.15 -16.30
C LYS A 27 0.52 -4.86 -14.92
N LYS A 28 -0.75 -4.46 -14.82
CA LYS A 28 -1.43 -4.14 -13.55
C LYS A 28 -1.39 -5.31 -12.56
N GLY A 29 -1.65 -6.54 -13.03
CA GLY A 29 -1.59 -7.72 -12.17
C GLY A 29 -0.20 -8.00 -11.58
N ILE A 30 0.88 -7.65 -12.30
CA ILE A 30 2.25 -7.78 -11.79
C ILE A 30 2.47 -6.76 -10.66
N ILE A 31 2.01 -5.53 -10.83
CA ILE A 31 2.13 -4.46 -9.83
C ILE A 31 1.32 -4.82 -8.57
N GLU A 32 0.09 -5.32 -8.73
CA GLU A 32 -0.71 -5.83 -7.61
C GLU A 32 0.04 -6.90 -6.82
N SER A 33 0.64 -7.86 -7.52
CA SER A 33 1.41 -8.95 -6.90
C SER A 33 2.64 -8.44 -6.14
N GLN A 34 3.36 -7.47 -6.69
CA GLN A 34 4.50 -6.83 -6.03
C GLN A 34 4.09 -6.10 -4.75
N VAL A 35 3.00 -5.33 -4.80
CA VAL A 35 2.52 -4.59 -3.64
C VAL A 35 2.00 -5.54 -2.55
N ARG A 36 1.25 -6.59 -2.89
CA ARG A 36 0.82 -7.60 -1.91
C ARG A 36 2.00 -8.34 -1.28
N SER A 37 3.01 -8.69 -2.08
CA SER A 37 4.23 -9.33 -1.57
C SER A 37 5.00 -8.43 -0.62
N TYR A 38 5.06 -7.13 -0.92
CA TYR A 38 5.64 -6.13 -0.02
C TYR A 38 4.81 -6.00 1.27
N ALA A 39 3.49 -5.94 1.16
CA ALA A 39 2.56 -5.80 2.29
C ALA A 39 2.72 -6.92 3.33
N LYS A 40 2.98 -8.15 2.90
CA LYS A 40 3.22 -9.31 3.78
C LYS A 40 4.46 -9.17 4.68
N ASN A 41 5.40 -8.29 4.31
CA ASN A 41 6.62 -8.03 5.06
C ASN A 41 6.55 -6.76 5.91
N LEU A 42 5.40 -6.06 5.92
CA LEU A 42 5.22 -4.90 6.78
C LEU A 42 5.16 -5.34 8.25
N ASP A 43 5.61 -4.44 9.12
CA ASP A 43 5.29 -4.50 10.54
C ASP A 43 3.79 -4.75 10.76
N GLN A 44 3.47 -5.72 11.63
CA GLN A 44 2.10 -6.17 11.85
C GLN A 44 1.17 -5.03 12.28
N LYS A 45 1.65 -4.09 13.11
CA LYS A 45 0.86 -2.95 13.54
C LYS A 45 0.58 -2.02 12.37
N LEU A 46 1.58 -1.77 11.51
CA LEU A 46 1.36 -1.00 10.29
C LEU A 46 0.35 -1.66 9.36
N TYR A 47 0.51 -2.97 9.11
CA TYR A 47 -0.40 -3.74 8.27
C TYR A 47 -1.86 -3.58 8.73
N LEU A 48 -2.12 -3.74 10.03
CA LEU A 48 -3.46 -3.58 10.60
C LEU A 48 -4.00 -2.15 10.49
N ILE A 49 -3.15 -1.13 10.66
CA ILE A 49 -3.53 0.28 10.49
C ILE A 49 -3.96 0.56 9.05
N LEU A 50 -3.18 0.10 8.08
CA LEU A 50 -3.47 0.26 6.66
C LEU A 50 -4.71 -0.54 6.24
N ASN A 51 -4.86 -1.75 6.77
CA ASN A 51 -6.01 -2.62 6.52
C ASN A 51 -7.28 -2.23 7.31
N GLU A 52 -7.19 -1.24 8.20
CA GLU A 52 -8.30 -0.76 9.03
C GLU A 52 -8.96 -1.82 9.92
N ASN A 53 -8.25 -2.87 10.28
CA ASN A 53 -8.81 -4.07 10.94
C ASN A 53 -9.91 -4.77 10.12
N ASN A 54 -9.92 -4.61 8.80
CA ASN A 54 -10.79 -5.38 7.93
C ASN A 54 -10.39 -6.88 7.98
N SER A 55 -11.38 -7.76 7.79
CA SER A 55 -11.18 -9.21 7.74
C SER A 55 -10.53 -9.66 6.43
N SER A 56 -10.67 -8.85 5.37
CA SER A 56 -9.99 -9.05 4.08
C SER A 56 -8.50 -8.75 4.16
N ASP A 57 -7.73 -9.32 3.23
CA ASP A 57 -6.31 -8.99 3.07
C ASP A 57 -6.13 -7.58 2.51
N LEU A 58 -5.04 -6.92 2.93
CA LEU A 58 -4.67 -5.61 2.39
C LEU A 58 -4.33 -5.73 0.89
N PHE A 59 -4.94 -4.87 0.07
CA PHE A 59 -4.80 -4.84 -1.39
C PHE A 59 -5.46 -6.02 -2.11
N GLU A 60 -6.64 -6.43 -1.66
CA GLU A 60 -7.41 -7.53 -2.24
C GLU A 60 -7.76 -7.26 -3.72
N HIS A 61 -7.95 -8.35 -4.49
CA HIS A 61 -8.24 -8.23 -5.91
C HIS A 61 -9.58 -7.55 -6.15
N GLY A 62 -9.63 -6.61 -7.10
CA GLY A 62 -10.81 -5.78 -7.37
C GLY A 62 -10.91 -4.51 -6.52
N PHE A 63 -10.13 -4.40 -5.42
CA PHE A 63 -10.12 -3.21 -4.55
C PHE A 63 -8.76 -2.49 -4.51
N PHE A 64 -7.75 -3.06 -5.17
CA PHE A 64 -6.35 -2.60 -5.16
C PHE A 64 -6.16 -1.08 -5.20
N GLU A 65 -6.72 -0.40 -6.21
CA GLU A 65 -6.52 1.04 -6.40
C GLU A 65 -7.10 1.87 -5.24
N SER A 66 -8.28 1.45 -4.74
CA SER A 66 -8.93 2.11 -3.60
C SER A 66 -8.15 1.87 -2.31
N ASP A 67 -7.68 0.64 -2.09
CA ASP A 67 -6.89 0.27 -0.92
C ASP A 67 -5.53 1.00 -0.92
N LEU A 68 -4.88 1.10 -2.08
CA LEU A 68 -3.60 1.80 -2.25
C LEU A 68 -3.74 3.29 -2.00
N SER A 69 -4.75 3.93 -2.59
CA SER A 69 -5.05 5.35 -2.35
C SER A 69 -5.32 5.63 -0.87
N ARG A 70 -6.10 4.77 -0.21
CA ARG A 70 -6.42 4.91 1.22
C ARG A 70 -5.19 4.71 2.09
N SER A 71 -4.36 3.71 1.78
CA SER A 71 -3.11 3.44 2.48
C SER A 71 -2.15 4.62 2.40
N LEU A 72 -2.01 5.24 1.21
CA LEU A 72 -1.19 6.43 1.01
C LEU A 72 -1.68 7.62 1.83
N LYS A 73 -3.00 7.85 1.86
CA LYS A 73 -3.58 8.91 2.69
C LYS A 73 -3.25 8.69 4.17
N LYS A 74 -3.48 7.48 4.70
CA LYS A 74 -3.16 7.17 6.09
C LYS A 74 -1.68 7.34 6.43
N LEU A 75 -0.79 6.86 5.56
CA LEU A 75 0.65 7.02 5.76
C LEU A 75 1.06 8.49 5.78
N LYS A 76 0.46 9.30 4.90
CA LYS A 76 0.68 10.75 4.89
C LYS A 76 0.21 11.39 6.20
N ASP A 77 -1.00 11.06 6.65
CA ASP A 77 -1.55 11.57 7.91
C ASP A 77 -0.61 11.23 9.10
N ILE A 78 -0.12 9.99 9.19
CA ILE A 78 0.82 9.55 10.24
C ILE A 78 2.18 10.26 10.15
N LEU A 79 2.64 10.63 8.94
CA LEU A 79 3.93 11.30 8.74
C LEU A 79 3.88 12.82 9.01
N GLU A 80 2.68 13.40 8.99
CA GLU A 80 2.41 14.82 9.26
C GLU A 80 2.04 15.09 10.73
N GLU A 81 1.68 14.07 11.52
CA GLU A 81 1.62 14.08 12.99
C GLU A 81 3.01 14.23 13.66
#